data_AF-A0A5B9VY84-F1
#
_entry.id   AF-A0A5B9VY84-F1
#
_cell.length_a   1.000
_cell.length_b   1.000
_cell.length_c   1.000
_cell.angle_alpha   90.00
_cell.angle_beta   90.00
_cell.angle_gamma   90.00
#
_symmetry.space_group_name_H-M   'P 1'
#
loop_
_entity.id
_entity.type
_entity.pdbx_description
1 polymer ?
#
loop_
_entity_poly.entity_id
_entity_poly.type
_entity_poly.pdbx_seq_one_letter_code
_entity_poly.pdbx_strand_id
1 'polypeptide(L)' 'MTGRVARLNFAKHGEANGVVLDGGEFVHLKPDGMKKLALAIGQEVTARGKATSSQAGSLAIEAEAVNGVEIGPGKRR' A
#
# COMPACT_ATOMS: atom_id res chain seq x y z
N MET A 1 -7.95 5.34 4.83
CA MET A 1 -7.06 4.86 5.91
C MET A 1 -5.86 5.80 5.96
N THR A 2 -5.40 6.15 7.16
CA THR A 2 -4.27 7.07 7.35
C THR A 2 -3.33 6.47 8.39
N GLY A 3 -2.02 6.62 8.20
CA GLY A 3 -1.01 6.15 9.14
C GLY A 3 0.41 6.41 8.66
N ARG A 4 1.40 6.04 9.47
CA ARG A 4 2.82 6.24 9.16
C ARG A 4 3.41 4.97 8.59
N VAL A 5 4.20 5.07 7.52
CA VAL A 5 4.89 3.91 6.94
C VAL A 5 5.91 3.36 7.95
N ALA A 6 5.67 2.15 8.44
CA ALA A 6 6.60 1.44 9.32
C ALA A 6 7.61 0.61 8.53
N ARG A 7 7.17 -0.02 7.44
CA ARG A 7 8.03 -0.82 6.55
C ARG A 7 7.48 -0.92 5.13
N LEU A 8 8.36 -1.16 4.18
CA LEU A 8 8.00 -1.54 2.82
C LEU A 8 7.64 -3.03 2.77
N ASN A 9 6.70 -3.39 1.91
CA ASN A 9 6.37 -4.77 1.59
C ASN A 9 6.89 -5.14 0.21
N PHE A 10 7.51 -6.31 0.11
CA PHE A 10 8.12 -6.80 -1.12
C PHE A 10 7.40 -8.06 -1.59
N ALA A 11 7.13 -8.13 -2.89
CA ALA A 11 6.64 -9.33 -3.56
C ALA A 11 7.71 -10.43 -3.52
N LYS A 12 7.31 -11.67 -3.84
CA LYS A 12 8.21 -12.84 -3.86
C LYS A 12 9.48 -12.64 -4.70
N HIS A 13 9.42 -11.81 -5.74
CA HIS A 13 10.54 -11.49 -6.63
C HIS A 13 11.37 -10.27 -6.20
N GLY A 14 11.13 -9.72 -5.01
CA GLY A 14 11.91 -8.62 -4.44
C GLY A 14 11.44 -7.21 -4.83
N GLU A 15 10.38 -7.07 -5.64
CA GLU A 15 9.82 -5.77 -5.98
C GLU A 15 8.92 -5.25 -4.85
N ALA A 16 9.11 -4.00 -4.44
CA ALA A 16 8.21 -3.35 -3.49
C ALA A 16 6.81 -3.24 -4.11
N ASN A 17 5.78 -3.73 -3.42
CA ASN A 17 4.40 -3.71 -3.90
C ASN A 17 3.42 -3.03 -2.95
N GLY A 18 3.88 -2.58 -1.79
CA GLY A 18 3.03 -1.96 -0.77
C GLY A 18 3.82 -1.49 0.43
N VAL A 19 3.09 -1.02 1.44
CA VAL A 19 3.65 -0.59 2.73
C VAL A 19 2.81 -1.14 3.88
N VAL A 20 3.44 -1.37 5.03
CA VAL A 20 2.75 -1.65 6.28
C VAL A 20 2.80 -0.39 7.13
N LEU A 21 1.66 0.02 7.65
CA LEU A 21 1.54 1.17 8.55
C LEU A 21 1.96 0.78 9.97
N ASP A 22 2.20 1.77 10.80
CA ASP A 22 2.53 1.61 12.22
C ASP A 22 1.42 0.93 13.04
N GLY A 23 0.16 1.05 12.62
CA GLY A 23 -0.98 0.28 13.16
C GLY A 23 -1.00 -1.20 12.74
N GLY A 24 -0.12 -1.62 11.83
CA GLY A 24 -0.04 -2.99 11.32
C GLY A 24 -0.89 -3.27 10.08
N GLU A 25 -1.63 -2.28 9.57
CA GLU A 25 -2.42 -2.42 8.35
C GLU A 25 -1.55 -2.42 7.10
N PHE A 26 -1.93 -3.23 6.12
CA PHE A 26 -1.22 -3.33 4.85
C PHE A 26 -1.87 -2.46 3.77
N VAL A 27 -1.11 -1.59 3.13
CA VAL A 27 -1.52 -0.83 1.95
C VAL A 27 -0.87 -1.44 0.72
N HIS A 28 -1.69 -2.12 -0.09
CA HIS A 28 -1.25 -2.72 -1.34
C HIS A 28 -1.34 -1.71 -2.49
N LEU A 29 -0.20 -1.37 -3.08
CA LEU A 29 0.00 -0.31 -4.07
C LEU A 29 0.31 -0.86 -5.48
N LYS A 30 0.59 -2.17 -5.58
CA LYS A 30 1.21 -2.84 -6.73
C LYS A 30 2.62 -2.26 -7.03
N PRO A 31 3.46 -2.97 -7.80
CA PRO A 31 4.82 -2.48 -8.08
C PRO A 31 4.87 -1.12 -8.76
N ASP A 32 3.97 -0.86 -9.73
CA ASP A 32 3.93 0.42 -10.44
C ASP A 32 3.51 1.58 -9.54
N GLY A 33 2.57 1.36 -8.62
CA GLY A 33 2.16 2.37 -7.65
C GLY A 33 3.28 2.69 -6.66
N MET A 34 4.04 1.69 -6.21
CA MET A 34 5.23 1.91 -5.38
C MET A 34 6.29 2.73 -6.10
N LYS A 35 6.57 2.44 -7.38
CA LYS A 35 7.53 3.20 -8.20
C LYS A 35 7.07 4.64 -8.41
N LYS A 36 5.77 4.86 -8.62
CA LYS A 36 5.19 6.20 -8.84
C LYS A 36 5.23 7.07 -7.59
N LEU A 37 4.95 6.50 -6.43
CA LEU A 37 4.80 7.25 -5.18
C LEU A 37 6.10 7.40 -4.39
N ALA A 38 7.08 6.52 -4.64
CA ALA A 38 8.39 6.52 -3.97
C ALA A 38 8.30 6.65 -2.44
N LEU A 39 7.33 5.95 -1.82
CA LEU A 39 7.06 6.05 -0.39
C LEU A 39 8.25 5.60 0.44
N ALA A 40 8.53 6.32 1.53
CA ALA A 40 9.63 6.05 2.44
C ALA A 40 9.14 5.66 3.84
N ILE A 41 9.97 4.91 4.58
CA ILE A 41 9.73 4.64 6.00
C ILE A 41 9.70 5.95 6.77
N GLY A 42 8.71 6.08 7.66
CA GLY A 42 8.49 7.27 8.47
C GLY A 42 7.60 8.32 7.81
N GLN A 43 7.19 8.14 6.55
CA GLN A 43 6.28 9.05 5.85
C GLN A 43 4.84 8.84 6.30
N GLU A 44 4.08 9.93 6.47
CA GLU A 44 2.63 9.87 6.65
C GLU A 44 1.91 9.68 5.32
N VAL A 45 0.96 8.75 5.29
CA VAL A 45 0.18 8.44 4.10
C VAL A 45 -1.30 8.37 4.40
N THR A 46 -2.11 8.83 3.46
CA THR A 46 -3.56 8.63 3.42
C THR A 46 -3.90 7.81 2.19
N ALA A 47 -4.28 6.56 2.39
CA ALA A 47 -4.69 5.62 1.36
C ALA A 47 -6.21 5.53 1.25
N ARG A 48 -6.71 5.57 0.01
CA ARG A 48 -8.10 5.32 -0.35
C ARG A 48 -8.17 4.12 -1.29
N GLY A 49 -9.17 3.28 -1.10
CA GLY A 49 -9.42 2.10 -1.92
C GLY A 49 -10.25 1.07 -1.18
N LYS A 50 -10.18 -0.19 -1.63
CA LYS A 50 -11.01 -1.27 -1.10
C LYS A 50 -10.34 -1.95 0.09
N ALA A 51 -10.96 -1.83 1.26
CA ALA A 51 -10.51 -2.53 2.46
C ALA A 51 -10.92 -4.01 2.43
N THR A 52 -10.02 -4.89 2.85
CA THR A 52 -10.25 -6.32 3.04
C THR A 52 -9.60 -6.79 4.33
N SER A 53 -10.29 -7.63 5.08
CA SER A 53 -9.74 -8.31 6.24
C SER A 53 -9.17 -9.66 5.81
N SER A 54 -7.95 -9.97 6.26
CA SER A 54 -7.40 -11.32 6.17
C SER A 54 -8.04 -12.24 7.19
N GLN A 55 -8.08 -13.56 6.92
CA GLN A 55 -8.46 -14.58 7.91
C GLN A 55 -7.60 -14.52 9.19
N ALA A 56 -6.37 -13.99 9.10
CA ALA A 56 -5.48 -13.82 10.24
C ALA A 56 -5.73 -12.53 11.06
N GLY A 57 -6.81 -11.78 10.77
CA GLY A 57 -7.17 -10.56 11.49
C GLY A 57 -6.45 -9.28 11.04
N SER A 58 -5.49 -9.37 10.11
CA SER A 58 -4.83 -8.19 9.56
C SER A 58 -5.74 -7.45 8.58
N LEU A 59 -5.80 -6.13 8.70
CA LEU A 59 -6.48 -5.27 7.73
C LEU A 59 -5.55 -4.95 6.56
N ALA A 60 -6.09 -5.04 5.35
CA ALA A 60 -5.42 -4.62 4.14
C ALA A 60 -6.31 -3.65 3.35
N ILE A 61 -5.72 -2.75 2.58
CA ILE A 61 -6.41 -1.94 1.58
C ILE A 61 -5.74 -2.16 0.22
N GLU A 62 -6.53 -2.47 -0.80
CA GLU A 62 -6.09 -2.33 -2.19
C GLU A 62 -6.26 -0.86 -2.56
N ALA A 63 -5.15 -0.13 -2.65
CA ALA A 63 -5.17 1.31 -2.78
C ALA A 63 -5.42 1.73 -4.24
N GLU A 64 -6.37 2.65 -4.41
CA GLU A 64 -6.72 3.32 -5.67
C GLU A 64 -6.11 4.73 -5.73
N ALA A 65 -5.91 5.35 -4.56
CA ALA A 65 -5.19 6.61 -4.42
C ALA A 65 -4.40 6.66 -3.11
N VAL A 66 -3.24 7.32 -3.13
CA VAL A 66 -2.46 7.64 -1.92
C VAL A 66 -2.03 9.10 -1.96
N ASN A 67 -2.26 9.82 -0.86
CA ASN A 67 -1.97 11.26 -0.74
C ASN A 67 -2.58 12.08 -1.90
N GLY A 68 -3.77 11.69 -2.36
CA GLY A 68 -4.45 12.33 -3.49
C GLY A 68 -3.94 11.93 -4.88
N VAL A 69 -2.87 11.13 -4.97
CA VAL A 69 -2.35 10.63 -6.25
C VAL A 69 -3.02 9.32 -6.62
N GLU A 70 -3.72 9.31 -7.76
CA GLU A 70 -4.30 8.09 -8.30
C GLU A 70 -3.23 7.10 -8.76
N ILE A 71 -3.36 5.89 -8.27
CA ILE A 71 -2.58 4.71 -8.63
C ILE A 71 -3.55 3.86 -9.43
N GLY A 72 -3.59 4.14 -10.73
CA GLY A 72 -4.58 3.58 -11.65
C GLY A 72 -4.68 2.05 -11.55
N PRO A 73 -5.78 1.46 -12.05
CA PRO A 73 -6.02 0.03 -11.91
C PRO A 73 -4.84 -0.70 -12.55
N GLY A 74 -3.96 -1.28 -11.72
CA GLY A 74 -2.81 -2.03 -12.23
C GLY A 74 -3.30 -3.00 -13.28
N LYS A 75 -2.79 -2.86 -14.51
CA LYS A 75 -3.32 -3.51 -15.71
C LYS A 75 -3.62 -4.97 -15.38
N ARG A 76 -4.90 -5.34 -15.41
CA ARG A 76 -5.30 -6.74 -15.55
C ARG A 76 -4.84 -7.16 -16.96
N ARG A 77 -3.68 -7.79 -17.04
CA ARG A 77 -3.32 -8.62 -18.19
C ARG A 77 -3.80 -10.03 -17.93
#